data_AF-A0A2M8KKS2-F1
#
_entry.id   AF-A0A2M8KKS2-F1
#
_cell.length_a   1.000
_cell.length_b   1.000
_cell.length_c   1.000
_cell.angle_alpha   90.00
_cell.angle_beta   90.00
_cell.angle_gamma   90.00
#
_symmetry.space_group_name_H-M   'P 1'
#
loop_
_entity.id
_entity.type
_entity.pdbx_description
1 polymer ?
#
loop_
_entity_poly.entity_id
_entity_poly.type
_entity_poly.pdbx_seq_one_letter_code
_entity_poly.pdbx_strand_id
1 'polypeptide(L)'
;MGRNGNTCTGATPSAGEYTFSSGICIRDTLCGASACSHTTSADWTDMATYVGWGYSLANVSGTDAKFLFNESARTFSSKTPADQEASESRSDTNAEIMTNSGPVSGSSAYVCYRIAIPGTQPAGYYYNKIKYTAVATF
;
A
#
# COMPACT_ATOMS: atom_id res chain seq x y z
N MET A 1 -8.63 2.68 6.44
CA MET A 1 -9.99 3.25 6.26
C MET A 1 -11.10 2.21 6.22
N GLY A 2 -11.95 2.12 7.24
CA GLY A 2 -13.15 1.28 7.26
C GLY A 2 -14.44 2.01 6.87
N ARG A 3 -15.53 1.26 6.71
CA ARG A 3 -16.83 1.85 6.38
C ARG A 3 -17.28 2.92 7.38
N ASN A 4 -17.90 3.99 6.87
CA ASN A 4 -18.45 5.09 7.66
C ASN A 4 -17.43 5.82 8.56
N GLY A 5 -16.15 5.83 8.21
CA GLY A 5 -15.12 6.49 9.02
C GLY A 5 -14.66 5.66 10.22
N ASN A 6 -14.93 4.35 10.21
CA ASN A 6 -14.40 3.44 11.22
C ASN A 6 -12.88 3.33 11.08
N THR A 7 -12.18 3.68 12.16
CA THR A 7 -10.73 3.51 12.30
C THR A 7 -10.37 2.03 12.25
N CYS A 8 -9.38 1.68 11.43
CA CYS A 8 -8.76 0.37 11.48
C CYS A 8 -7.89 0.29 12.74
N THR A 9 -8.47 -0.09 13.88
CA THR A 9 -7.70 -0.30 15.11
C THR A 9 -6.99 -1.64 15.02
N GLY A 10 -5.77 -1.63 14.50
CA GLY A 10 -4.91 -2.79 14.46
C GLY A 10 -3.57 -2.41 13.87
N ALA A 11 -2.56 -2.25 14.72
CA ALA A 11 -1.19 -2.20 14.25
C ALA A 11 -0.87 -3.48 13.45
N THR A 12 0.21 -3.38 12.67
CA THR A 12 0.89 -4.49 12.00
C THR A 12 0.76 -5.78 12.80
N PRO A 13 0.17 -6.87 12.28
CA PRO A 13 0.08 -8.09 13.06
C PRO A 13 1.50 -8.60 13.33
N SER A 14 1.90 -8.56 14.60
CA SER A 14 2.64 -9.68 15.14
C SER A 14 1.78 -10.94 14.91
N ALA A 15 2.42 -12.04 14.53
CA ALA A 15 1.73 -13.28 14.23
C ALA A 15 0.68 -13.61 15.32
N GLY A 16 -0.60 -13.77 14.93
CA GLY A 16 -1.68 -14.16 15.83
C GLY A 16 -2.77 -13.12 16.10
N GLU A 17 -2.56 -11.83 15.81
CA GLU A 17 -3.65 -10.83 15.93
C GLU A 17 -4.49 -10.77 14.65
N TYR A 18 -5.39 -11.73 14.47
CA TYR A 18 -6.35 -11.77 13.35
C TYR A 18 -7.73 -11.20 13.72
N THR A 19 -7.89 -10.68 14.95
CA THR A 19 -9.14 -10.12 15.44
C THR A 19 -9.28 -8.65 15.09
N PHE A 20 -10.17 -8.36 14.13
CA PHE A 20 -10.64 -7.01 13.81
C PHE A 20 -11.52 -6.51 14.97
N SER A 21 -10.92 -5.94 16.02
CA SER A 21 -11.64 -5.64 17.28
C SER A 21 -12.79 -4.64 17.11
N SER A 22 -12.75 -3.77 16.10
CA SER A 22 -13.92 -3.05 15.58
C SER A 22 -13.59 -2.37 14.25
N GLY A 23 -13.95 -2.97 13.12
CA GLY A 23 -13.78 -2.30 11.82
C GLY A 23 -13.94 -3.24 10.63
N ILE A 24 -14.68 -2.78 9.62
CA ILE A 24 -14.78 -3.43 8.31
C ILE A 24 -13.82 -2.77 7.34
N CYS A 25 -12.51 -3.03 7.53
CA CYS A 25 -11.46 -2.60 6.62
C CYS A 25 -10.45 -3.72 6.36
N ILE A 26 -9.76 -3.62 5.23
CA ILE A 26 -8.64 -4.50 4.89
C ILE A 26 -7.38 -3.80 5.39
N ARG A 27 -6.64 -4.45 6.29
CA ARG A 27 -5.37 -3.95 6.82
C ARG A 27 -4.28 -3.96 5.76
N ASP A 28 -3.25 -3.18 5.99
CA ASP A 28 -2.02 -3.19 5.22
C ASP A 28 -1.22 -4.47 5.46
N THR A 29 -0.50 -4.92 4.43
CA THR A 29 0.45 -6.03 4.58
C THR A 29 1.74 -5.55 5.23
N LEU A 30 2.44 -6.47 5.90
CA LEU A 30 3.82 -6.25 6.31
C LEU A 30 4.84 -6.54 5.19
N CYS A 31 4.39 -7.15 4.10
CA CYS A 31 5.18 -7.72 3.01
C CYS A 31 6.07 -8.91 3.43
N GLY A 32 6.83 -8.81 4.52
CA GLY A 32 7.74 -9.86 4.97
C GLY A 32 8.22 -9.66 6.40
N ALA A 33 9.28 -10.38 6.79
CA ALA A 33 9.95 -10.15 8.07
C ALA A 33 10.58 -8.74 8.15
N SER A 34 11.00 -8.20 7.00
CA SER A 34 11.31 -6.79 6.83
C SER A 34 10.05 -6.05 6.37
N ALA A 35 9.60 -5.13 7.21
CA ALA A 35 8.36 -4.40 7.01
C ALA A 35 8.42 -3.48 5.78
N CYS A 36 7.38 -3.52 4.95
CA CYS A 36 7.05 -2.39 4.08
C CYS A 36 6.20 -1.35 4.83
N SER A 37 6.13 -0.14 4.27
CA SER A 37 5.33 0.98 4.76
C SER A 37 4.90 1.88 3.60
N HIS A 38 4.32 3.03 3.92
CA HIS A 38 3.98 4.04 2.92
C HIS A 38 5.18 4.70 2.26
N THR A 39 6.33 4.72 2.92
CA THR A 39 7.57 5.30 2.40
C THR A 39 8.58 4.25 1.94
N THR A 40 8.50 3.02 2.46
CA THR A 40 9.51 1.98 2.25
C THR A 40 8.90 0.76 1.58
N SER A 41 9.48 0.34 0.45
CA SER A 41 9.06 -0.87 -0.24
C SER A 41 9.80 -2.11 0.26
N ALA A 42 9.10 -3.24 0.33
CA ALA A 42 9.69 -4.56 0.61
C ALA A 42 9.09 -5.63 -0.28
N ASP A 43 9.79 -6.76 -0.44
CA ASP A 43 9.24 -7.90 -1.18
C ASP A 43 8.09 -8.52 -0.38
N TRP A 44 6.94 -8.74 -1.02
CA TRP A 44 5.85 -9.48 -0.41
C TRP A 44 6.11 -10.98 -0.54
N THR A 45 6.79 -11.54 0.46
CA THR A 45 7.40 -12.88 0.37
C THR A 45 6.41 -14.03 0.57
N ASP A 46 5.37 -13.83 1.39
CA ASP A 46 4.35 -14.86 1.65
C ASP A 46 2.98 -14.23 1.94
N MET A 47 2.00 -14.53 1.10
CA MET A 47 0.63 -14.04 1.23
C MET A 47 -0.19 -14.79 2.29
N ALA A 48 0.20 -16.01 2.66
CA ALA A 48 -0.48 -16.76 3.71
C ALA A 48 -0.08 -16.25 5.11
N THR A 49 1.19 -15.87 5.27
CA THR A 49 1.72 -15.33 6.53
C THR A 49 1.51 -13.83 6.65
N TYR A 50 1.85 -13.05 5.62
CA TYR A 50 1.76 -11.59 5.63
C TYR A 50 0.50 -11.11 4.91
N VAL A 51 -0.65 -11.48 5.47
CA VAL A 51 -1.97 -11.04 4.97
C VAL A 51 -2.12 -9.52 5.02
N GLY A 52 -3.03 -8.99 4.21
CA GLY A 52 -3.34 -7.57 4.16
C GLY A 52 -3.46 -7.09 2.72
N TRP A 53 -3.16 -5.82 2.50
CA TRP A 53 -3.22 -5.19 1.19
C TRP A 53 -2.02 -4.26 0.98
N GLY A 54 -1.60 -4.15 -0.27
CA GLY A 54 -0.48 -3.34 -0.69
C GLY A 54 -0.53 -3.09 -2.19
N TYR A 55 0.37 -2.25 -2.67
CA TYR A 55 0.47 -1.92 -4.08
C TYR A 55 1.91 -1.91 -4.57
N SER A 56 2.02 -2.13 -5.87
CA SER A 56 3.26 -2.01 -6.61
C SER A 56 3.06 -1.17 -7.86
N LEU A 57 4.16 -0.77 -8.49
CA LEU A 57 4.14 0.09 -9.67
C LEU A 57 4.89 -0.55 -10.83
N ALA A 58 4.44 -0.22 -12.03
CA ALA A 58 5.15 -0.52 -13.27
C ALA A 58 5.05 0.69 -14.20
N ASN A 59 6.19 1.14 -14.74
CA ASN A 59 6.18 2.17 -15.78
C ASN A 59 5.48 1.62 -17.03
N VAL A 60 4.59 2.42 -17.60
CA VAL A 60 3.94 2.16 -18.90
C VAL A 60 4.60 3.03 -19.96
N SER A 61 4.76 4.31 -19.65
CA SER A 61 5.54 5.28 -20.42
C SER A 61 6.34 6.15 -19.48
N GLY A 62 7.54 6.57 -19.91
CA GLY A 62 8.46 7.29 -19.05
C GLY A 62 9.04 6.41 -17.94
N THR A 63 9.64 7.05 -16.93
CA THR A 63 10.29 6.37 -15.79
C THR A 63 9.95 7.04 -14.46
N ASP A 64 8.75 7.62 -14.37
CA ASP A 64 8.39 8.50 -13.25
C ASP A 64 7.83 7.73 -12.03
N ALA A 65 7.53 6.43 -12.16
CA ALA A 65 7.14 5.61 -11.01
C ALA A 65 8.24 5.61 -9.95
N LYS A 66 7.87 5.88 -8.69
CA LYS A 66 8.83 6.03 -7.58
C LYS A 66 9.54 4.75 -7.15
N PHE A 67 8.95 3.61 -7.44
CA PHE A 67 9.53 2.29 -7.25
C PHE A 67 8.93 1.35 -8.29
N LEU A 68 9.44 0.12 -8.41
CA LEU A 68 8.95 -0.86 -9.35
C LEU A 68 8.73 -2.21 -8.69
N PHE A 69 7.78 -2.98 -9.20
CA PHE A 69 7.43 -4.31 -8.68
C PHE A 69 8.59 -5.29 -8.60
N ASN A 70 9.60 -5.13 -9.46
CA ASN A 70 10.74 -6.02 -9.59
C ASN A 70 12.06 -5.37 -9.15
N GLU A 71 12.02 -4.27 -8.40
CA GLU A 71 13.24 -3.64 -7.91
C GLU A 71 14.05 -4.60 -7.03
N SER A 72 15.37 -4.49 -7.07
CA SER A 72 16.26 -5.36 -6.29
C SER A 72 16.02 -6.87 -6.50
N ALA A 73 15.60 -7.28 -7.71
CA ALA A 73 15.26 -8.67 -8.06
C ALA A 73 14.13 -9.31 -7.21
N ARG A 74 13.27 -8.48 -6.61
CA ARG A 74 12.11 -8.92 -5.83
C ARG A 74 11.00 -9.46 -6.74
N THR A 75 10.14 -10.32 -6.21
CA THR A 75 9.02 -10.90 -6.98
C THR A 75 7.82 -9.96 -6.99
N PHE A 76 7.54 -9.30 -5.87
CA PHE A 76 6.53 -8.27 -5.76
C PHE A 76 6.94 -7.26 -4.70
N SER A 77 7.72 -6.26 -5.10
CA SER A 77 8.04 -5.13 -4.24
C SER A 77 6.76 -4.32 -4.00
N SER A 78 6.40 -4.16 -2.74
CA SER A 78 5.14 -3.57 -2.33
C SER A 78 5.37 -2.46 -1.31
N LYS A 79 4.56 -1.40 -1.43
CA LYS A 79 4.32 -0.39 -0.40
C LYS A 79 2.87 -0.48 0.07
N THR A 80 2.60 0.14 1.21
CA THR A 80 1.24 0.42 1.68
C THR A 80 0.93 1.89 1.35
N PRO A 81 -0.32 2.35 1.22
CA PRO A 81 -0.57 3.79 1.10
C PRO A 81 -0.39 4.45 2.46
N ALA A 82 -0.23 5.77 2.47
CA ALA A 82 -0.30 6.53 3.71
C ALA A 82 -1.70 6.38 4.33
N ASP A 83 -1.77 5.90 5.56
CA ASP A 83 -3.01 5.78 6.30
C ASP A 83 -3.44 7.15 6.87
N GLN A 84 -4.67 7.55 6.59
CA GLN A 84 -5.26 8.79 7.13
C GLN A 84 -5.55 8.66 8.64
N GLU A 85 -5.73 7.44 9.13
CA GLU A 85 -5.98 7.15 10.53
C GLU A 85 -4.69 7.00 11.36
N ALA A 86 -3.56 6.69 10.71
CA ALA A 86 -2.24 6.83 11.29
C ALA A 86 -1.72 8.26 11.08
N SER A 87 -0.70 8.68 11.84
CA SER A 87 -0.03 9.97 11.61
C SER A 87 0.92 9.92 10.39
N GLU A 88 0.48 9.28 9.30
CA GLU A 88 1.25 9.15 8.06
C GLU A 88 0.83 10.24 7.07
N SER A 89 1.81 10.90 6.46
CA SER A 89 1.53 11.95 5.48
C SER A 89 1.70 11.42 4.07
N ARG A 90 0.70 11.69 3.22
CA ARG A 90 0.82 11.53 1.75
C ARG A 90 1.92 12.40 1.12
N SER A 91 2.48 13.34 1.89
CA SER A 91 3.58 14.21 1.48
C SER A 91 4.91 13.81 2.14
N ASP A 92 4.96 12.68 2.85
CA ASP A 92 6.23 12.15 3.35
C ASP A 92 7.16 11.79 2.19
N THR A 93 8.46 12.00 2.38
CA THR A 93 9.47 11.65 1.40
C THR A 93 9.34 10.17 1.02
N ASN A 94 9.20 9.89 -0.29
CA ASN A 94 9.00 8.56 -0.87
C ASN A 94 7.59 7.97 -0.75
N ALA A 95 6.60 8.72 -0.25
CA ALA A 95 5.19 8.31 -0.28
C ALA A 95 4.51 8.56 -1.63
N GLU A 96 5.19 9.25 -2.55
CA GLU A 96 4.63 9.57 -3.87
C GLU A 96 4.57 8.33 -4.78
N ILE A 97 3.65 8.37 -5.73
CA ILE A 97 3.45 7.28 -6.71
C ILE A 97 4.24 7.56 -7.98
N MET A 98 4.18 8.80 -8.45
CA MET A 98 4.94 9.29 -9.60
C MET A 98 5.59 10.63 -9.27
N THR A 99 6.77 10.90 -9.83
CA THR A 99 7.47 12.18 -9.70
C THR A 99 8.27 12.48 -10.96
N ASN A 100 8.44 13.76 -11.26
CA ASN A 100 9.38 14.24 -12.26
C ASN A 100 9.84 15.66 -11.89
N SER A 101 11.09 16.00 -12.20
CA SER A 101 11.68 17.31 -11.91
C SER A 101 11.63 18.30 -13.09
N GLY A 102 11.27 17.83 -14.29
CA GLY A 102 11.17 18.63 -15.50
C GLY A 102 9.76 18.63 -16.10
N PRO A 103 9.57 19.30 -17.25
CA PRO A 103 8.32 19.27 -17.99
C PRO A 103 8.01 17.84 -18.47
N VAL A 104 6.80 17.36 -18.18
CA VAL A 104 6.33 16.03 -18.60
C VAL A 104 5.08 16.16 -19.44
N SER A 105 5.06 15.40 -20.54
CA SER A 105 3.85 15.11 -21.30
C SER A 105 3.78 13.61 -21.57
N GLY A 106 2.68 12.97 -21.15
CA GLY A 106 2.41 11.57 -21.48
C GLY A 106 3.14 10.50 -20.68
N SER A 107 3.66 10.80 -19.48
CA SER A 107 4.17 9.78 -18.56
C SER A 107 3.02 9.04 -17.86
N SER A 108 3.15 7.73 -17.68
CA SER A 108 2.11 6.91 -17.06
C SER A 108 2.68 5.65 -16.39
N ALA A 109 2.03 5.24 -15.31
CA ALA A 109 2.38 4.02 -14.58
C ALA A 109 1.11 3.24 -14.22
N TYR A 110 1.23 1.91 -14.16
CA TYR A 110 0.22 1.05 -13.56
C TYR A 110 0.42 1.01 -12.05
N VAL A 111 -0.70 1.04 -11.32
CA VAL A 111 -0.74 0.69 -9.91
C VAL A 111 -1.33 -0.70 -9.78
N CYS A 112 -0.49 -1.66 -9.43
CA CYS A 112 -0.84 -3.08 -9.29
C CYS A 112 -1.16 -3.37 -7.82
N TYR A 113 -2.43 -3.56 -7.50
CA TYR A 113 -2.85 -3.90 -6.14
C TYR A 113 -2.72 -5.40 -5.89
N ARG A 114 -2.37 -5.75 -4.65
CA ARG A 114 -2.38 -7.12 -4.17
C ARG A 114 -3.06 -7.19 -2.81
N ILE A 115 -3.87 -8.22 -2.62
CA ILE A 115 -4.67 -8.42 -1.41
C ILE A 115 -4.60 -9.89 -0.99
N ALA A 116 -4.43 -10.12 0.31
CA ALA A 116 -4.46 -11.42 0.95
C ALA A 116 -5.34 -11.31 2.19
N ILE A 117 -6.36 -12.16 2.29
CA ILE A 117 -7.36 -12.13 3.36
C ILE A 117 -7.17 -13.37 4.24
N PRO A 118 -7.07 -13.22 5.58
CA PRO A 118 -6.97 -14.37 6.47
C PRO A 118 -8.28 -15.19 6.47
N GLY A 119 -8.16 -16.50 6.65
CA GLY A 119 -9.32 -17.40 6.67
C GLY A 119 -10.27 -17.20 7.86
N THR A 120 -9.87 -16.45 8.88
CA THR A 120 -10.68 -16.13 10.07
C THR A 120 -11.43 -14.81 9.97
N GLN A 121 -11.34 -14.11 8.82
CA GLN A 121 -12.07 -12.86 8.62
C GLN A 121 -13.58 -13.14 8.54
N PRO A 122 -14.42 -12.45 9.35
CA PRO A 122 -15.86 -12.63 9.30
C PRO A 122 -16.44 -12.35 7.90
N ALA A 123 -17.60 -12.94 7.61
CA ALA A 123 -18.32 -12.60 6.39
C ALA A 123 -18.80 -11.14 6.45
N GLY A 124 -18.57 -10.38 5.39
CA GLY A 124 -18.97 -8.98 5.33
C GLY A 124 -18.46 -8.26 4.09
N TYR A 125 -18.91 -7.03 3.92
CA TYR A 125 -18.39 -6.13 2.89
C TYR A 125 -17.24 -5.32 3.45
N TYR A 126 -16.08 -5.48 2.83
CA TYR A 126 -14.86 -4.75 3.15
C TYR A 126 -14.48 -3.86 1.97
N TYR A 127 -14.01 -2.65 2.25
CA TYR A 127 -13.51 -1.77 1.22
C TYR A 127 -12.42 -0.86 1.76
N ASN A 128 -11.50 -0.48 0.88
CA ASN A 128 -10.56 0.62 1.08
C ASN A 128 -10.85 1.67 0.00
N LYS A 129 -10.62 2.94 0.31
CA LYS A 129 -10.72 4.04 -0.67
C LYS A 129 -9.31 4.60 -0.87
N ILE A 130 -8.87 4.71 -2.12
CA ILE A 130 -7.56 5.31 -2.42
C ILE A 130 -7.80 6.60 -3.17
N LYS A 131 -7.14 7.68 -2.73
CA LYS A 131 -7.22 9.00 -3.35
C LYS A 131 -5.83 9.39 -3.88
N TYR A 132 -5.71 9.41 -5.20
CA TYR A 132 -4.55 9.98 -5.87
C TYR A 132 -4.70 11.50 -5.95
N THR A 133 -3.66 12.23 -5.58
CA THR A 133 -3.61 13.69 -5.69
C THR A 133 -2.38 14.06 -6.49
N ALA A 134 -2.59 14.65 -7.67
CA ALA A 134 -1.50 15.24 -8.44
C ALA A 134 -1.25 16.66 -7.91
N VAL A 135 0.02 16.97 -7.62
CA VAL A 135 0.46 18.31 -7.21
C VAL A 135 1.45 18.79 -8.26
N ALA A 136 1.13 19.91 -8.91
CA ALA A 136 2.06 20.53 -9.84
C ALA A 136 3.26 21.10 -9.06
N THR A 137 4.46 20.90 -9.58
CA THR A 137 5.67 21.61 -9.16
C THR A 137 5.89 22.77 -10.12
N PHE A 138 6.32 23.92 -9.59
CA PHE A 138 6.55 25.16 -10.35
C PHE A 138 7.94 25.71 -10.03
#